data_AF-A0AAJ0CSH7-F1
#
_entry.id   AF-A0AAJ0CSH7-F1
#
_cell.length_a   1.000
_cell.length_b   1.000
_cell.length_c   1.000
_cell.angle_alpha   90.00
_cell.angle_beta   90.00
_cell.angle_gamma   90.00
#
_symmetry.space_group_name_H-M   'P 1'
#
loop_
_entity.id
_entity.type
_entity.pdbx_description
1 polymer ?
#
loop_
_entity_poly.entity_id
_entity_poly.type
_entity_poly.pdbx_seq_one_letter_code
_entity_poly.pdbx_strand_id
1 'polypeptide(L)'
;MVFRLLIEDPIICRRICSDEVKASVRLCRHRQPFLPLVKTDRVLVASILDCMIDGINHNLRRRLDVSLYTLCLGILLRIISYLSRSRTRLVYHWSEFFRSLLSLVRFLATYTTDLKDLSHINTLLDHVVNLLALSLSAGEAFLPTPAAYDDLFYKVVESGEILTKFKKNYGLQKRKSNSIDTLISVSTHYKQMISEGGGSARKRPSNLTTHQVTEIIKQGYETLSIQAKEGLDTWDNFREADERTLLKQMARVSVGDVRLMVEKQSQ
;
A
#
# COMPACT_ATOMS: atom_id res chain seq x y z
N MET A 1 -2.24 8.35 -14.11
CA MET A 1 -1.43 9.56 -14.40
C MET A 1 -1.96 10.81 -13.72
N VAL A 2 -3.22 11.23 -13.92
CA VAL A 2 -3.75 12.49 -13.35
C VAL A 2 -3.57 12.58 -11.83
N PHE A 3 -3.93 11.54 -11.07
CA PHE A 3 -3.71 11.54 -9.61
C PHE A 3 -2.24 11.69 -9.23
N ARG A 4 -1.31 11.07 -9.98
CA ARG A 4 0.13 11.23 -9.74
C ARG A 4 0.55 12.70 -9.85
N LEU A 5 0.11 13.39 -10.90
CA LEU A 5 0.40 14.82 -11.10
C LEU A 5 -0.17 15.68 -9.98
N LEU A 6 -1.41 15.44 -9.57
CA LEU A 6 -2.06 16.20 -8.49
C LEU A 6 -1.34 16.06 -7.14
N ILE A 7 -0.77 14.88 -6.88
CA ILE A 7 -0.08 14.58 -5.61
C ILE A 7 1.37 15.06 -5.63
N GLU A 8 2.02 15.06 -6.80
CA GLU A 8 3.38 15.59 -6.95
C GLU A 8 3.43 17.12 -6.81
N ASP A 9 2.34 17.83 -7.09
CA ASP A 9 2.22 19.26 -6.77
C ASP A 9 2.02 19.46 -5.26
N PRO A 10 2.95 20.11 -4.54
CA PRO A 10 2.89 20.23 -3.09
C PRO A 10 1.76 21.13 -2.60
N ILE A 11 1.30 22.10 -3.40
CA ILE A 11 0.19 23.00 -3.05
C ILE A 11 -1.13 22.24 -3.17
N ILE A 12 -1.33 21.53 -4.28
CA ILE A 12 -2.53 20.72 -4.50
C ILE A 12 -2.58 19.60 -3.46
N CYS A 13 -1.47 18.86 -3.28
CA CYS A 13 -1.39 17.78 -2.30
C CYS A 13 -1.74 18.26 -0.88
N ARG A 14 -1.28 19.46 -0.50
CA ARG A 14 -1.66 20.07 0.79
C ARG A 14 -3.16 20.32 0.89
N ARG A 15 -3.76 20.93 -0.14
CA ARG A 15 -5.20 21.27 -0.13
C ARG A 15 -6.10 20.05 -0.13
N ILE A 16 -5.78 19.01 -0.91
CA ILE A 16 -6.59 17.77 -0.95
C ILE A 16 -6.46 16.93 0.33
N CYS A 17 -5.41 17.16 1.13
CA CYS A 17 -5.20 16.57 2.44
C CYS A 17 -5.80 17.39 3.58
N SER A 18 -6.29 18.62 3.33
CA SER A 18 -6.81 19.52 4.35
C SER A 18 -8.34 19.52 4.40
N ASP A 19 -8.87 19.98 5.54
CA ASP A 19 -10.29 20.11 5.78
C ASP A 19 -10.95 21.26 4.98
N GLU A 20 -10.16 22.08 4.30
CA GLU A 20 -10.63 23.18 3.45
C GLU A 20 -11.40 22.67 2.22
N VAL A 21 -11.03 21.48 1.74
CA VAL A 21 -11.63 20.86 0.55
C VAL A 21 -12.13 19.48 0.91
N LYS A 22 -13.28 19.44 1.57
CA LYS A 22 -14.05 18.21 1.80
C LYS A 22 -15.13 18.06 0.74
N ALA A 23 -15.36 16.83 0.32
CA ALA A 23 -16.48 16.50 -0.55
C ALA A 23 -16.95 15.08 -0.31
N SER A 24 -18.21 14.82 -0.69
CA SER A 24 -18.74 13.48 -0.83
C SER A 24 -18.38 12.92 -2.20
N VAL A 25 -17.61 11.83 -2.21
CA VAL A 25 -17.26 11.10 -3.44
C VAL A 25 -17.91 9.73 -3.38
N ARG A 26 -18.78 9.45 -4.36
CA ARG A 26 -19.38 8.13 -4.53
C ARG A 26 -18.44 7.23 -5.32
N LEU A 27 -17.93 6.19 -4.67
CA LEU A 27 -17.13 5.15 -5.33
C LEU A 27 -18.03 4.10 -5.98
N CYS A 28 -17.53 3.51 -7.06
CA CYS A 28 -18.17 2.36 -7.69
C CYS A 28 -18.07 1.14 -6.78
N ARG A 29 -19.19 0.47 -6.52
CA ARG A 29 -19.27 -0.71 -5.63
C ARG A 29 -19.86 -1.92 -6.36
N HIS A 30 -19.41 -2.13 -7.59
CA HIS A 30 -19.91 -3.23 -8.44
C HIS A 30 -19.25 -4.58 -8.13
N ARG A 31 -18.15 -4.60 -7.35
CA ARG A 31 -17.36 -5.80 -7.08
C ARG A 31 -16.91 -5.87 -5.62
N GLN A 32 -17.05 -7.05 -5.01
CA GLN A 32 -16.50 -7.37 -3.69
C GLN A 32 -14.99 -7.67 -3.76
N PRO A 33 -14.23 -7.48 -2.67
CA PRO A 33 -14.66 -6.94 -1.37
C PRO A 33 -14.88 -5.43 -1.44
N PHE A 34 -15.78 -4.91 -0.60
CA PHE A 34 -16.08 -3.49 -0.57
C PHE A 34 -15.35 -2.78 0.59
N LEU A 35 -14.80 -1.59 0.32
CA LEU A 35 -14.34 -0.69 1.37
C LEU A 35 -15.48 -0.20 2.27
N PRO A 36 -15.22 0.25 3.51
CA PRO A 36 -16.24 0.82 4.38
C PRO A 36 -17.03 1.94 3.69
N LEU A 37 -18.35 1.92 3.82
CA LEU A 37 -19.20 2.97 3.25
C LEU A 37 -19.13 4.21 4.13
N VAL A 38 -18.60 5.31 3.59
CA VAL A 38 -18.60 6.60 4.25
C VAL A 38 -19.62 7.50 3.57
N LYS A 39 -20.60 8.01 4.34
CA LYS A 39 -21.68 8.88 3.84
C LYS A 39 -21.41 10.37 4.08
N THR A 40 -20.42 10.70 4.90
CA THR A 40 -20.05 12.06 5.24
C THR A 40 -18.98 12.59 4.31
N ASP A 41 -18.89 13.91 4.21
CA ASP A 41 -17.79 14.56 3.50
C ASP A 41 -16.45 14.20 4.13
N ARG A 42 -15.46 13.93 3.28
CA ARG A 42 -14.09 13.63 3.66
C ARG A 42 -13.13 14.48 2.84
N VAL A 43 -11.92 14.66 3.35
CA VAL A 43 -10.82 15.24 2.57
C VAL A 43 -10.61 14.43 1.29
N LEU A 44 -10.34 15.13 0.18
CA LEU A 44 -10.29 14.50 -1.14
C LEU A 44 -9.25 13.38 -1.26
N VAL A 45 -8.11 13.49 -0.53
CA VAL A 45 -7.08 12.46 -0.53
C VAL A 45 -7.60 11.09 -0.06
N ALA A 46 -8.58 11.05 0.84
CA ALA A 46 -9.20 9.81 1.29
C ALA A 46 -9.89 9.07 0.13
N SER A 47 -10.52 9.81 -0.78
CA SER A 47 -11.17 9.23 -1.96
C SER A 47 -10.15 8.74 -3.01
N ILE A 48 -8.98 9.39 -3.08
CA ILE A 48 -7.87 8.93 -3.92
C ILE A 48 -7.27 7.64 -3.35
N LEU A 49 -7.07 7.56 -2.02
CA LEU A 49 -6.66 6.33 -1.35
C LEU A 49 -7.64 5.19 -1.65
N ASP A 50 -8.94 5.44 -1.51
CA ASP A 50 -9.98 4.45 -1.80
C ASP A 50 -9.85 3.92 -3.24
N CYS A 51 -9.69 4.81 -4.22
CA CYS A 51 -9.53 4.44 -5.64
C CYS A 51 -8.29 3.57 -5.89
N MET A 52 -7.15 3.90 -5.25
CA MET A 52 -5.93 3.10 -5.40
C MET A 52 -6.08 1.72 -4.74
N ILE A 53 -6.74 1.66 -3.58
CA ILE A 53 -6.96 0.41 -2.86
C ILE A 53 -7.96 -0.50 -3.59
N ASP A 54 -9.06 0.03 -4.12
CA ASP A 54 -9.98 -0.72 -4.97
C ASP A 54 -9.26 -1.22 -6.24
N GLY A 55 -8.42 -0.39 -6.85
CA GLY A 55 -7.57 -0.76 -7.99
C GLY A 55 -6.68 -1.97 -7.69
N ILE A 56 -6.07 -2.01 -6.51
CA ILE A 56 -5.25 -3.13 -6.04
C ILE A 56 -6.09 -4.38 -5.77
N ASN A 57 -7.25 -4.22 -5.11
CA ASN A 57 -8.08 -5.34 -4.65
C ASN A 57 -8.84 -6.05 -5.77
N HIS A 58 -9.32 -5.31 -6.78
CA HIS A 58 -10.24 -5.88 -7.78
C HIS A 58 -9.56 -6.42 -9.04
N ASN A 59 -8.25 -6.24 -9.21
CA ASN A 59 -7.56 -6.63 -10.45
C ASN A 59 -6.56 -7.79 -10.28
N LEU A 60 -6.62 -8.51 -9.15
CA LEU A 60 -5.70 -9.61 -8.85
C LEU A 60 -6.01 -10.82 -9.74
N ARG A 61 -5.13 -11.09 -10.70
CA ARG A 61 -5.20 -12.21 -11.63
C ARG A 61 -3.80 -12.67 -11.99
N ARG A 62 -3.65 -13.94 -12.38
CA ARG A 62 -2.35 -14.56 -12.69
C ARG A 62 -1.60 -13.89 -13.85
N ARG A 63 -2.31 -13.16 -14.73
CA ARG A 63 -1.73 -12.23 -15.71
C ARG A 63 -1.89 -10.79 -15.22
N LEU A 64 -1.06 -10.41 -14.26
CA LEU A 64 -1.15 -9.12 -13.60
C LEU A 64 -0.77 -7.97 -14.55
N ASP A 65 -1.50 -6.87 -14.47
CA ASP A 65 -1.08 -5.61 -15.09
C ASP A 65 -0.07 -4.93 -14.17
N VAL A 66 1.22 -5.25 -14.34
CA VAL A 66 2.28 -4.75 -13.46
C VAL A 66 2.32 -3.22 -13.47
N SER A 67 2.11 -2.58 -14.62
CA SER A 67 2.14 -1.12 -14.76
C SER A 67 1.04 -0.44 -13.96
N LEU A 68 -0.19 -0.95 -14.00
CA LEU A 68 -1.30 -0.43 -13.20
C LEU A 68 -0.98 -0.51 -11.69
N TYR A 69 -0.51 -1.66 -11.22
CA TYR A 69 -0.20 -1.86 -9.81
C TYR A 69 0.98 -0.99 -9.34
N THR A 70 2.02 -0.86 -10.17
CA THR A 70 3.15 0.03 -9.91
C THR A 70 2.69 1.49 -9.81
N LEU A 71 1.77 1.93 -10.68
CA LEU A 71 1.18 3.27 -10.63
C LEU A 71 0.36 3.49 -9.34
N CYS A 72 -0.51 2.54 -8.98
CA CYS A 72 -1.30 2.62 -7.75
C CYS A 72 -0.39 2.74 -6.52
N LEU A 73 0.58 1.85 -6.37
CA LEU A 73 1.50 1.89 -5.23
C LEU A 73 2.39 3.14 -5.24
N GLY A 74 2.82 3.62 -6.41
CA GLY A 74 3.59 4.85 -6.53
C GLY A 74 2.79 6.08 -6.08
N ILE A 75 1.49 6.13 -6.38
CA ILE A 75 0.57 7.16 -5.88
C ILE A 75 0.41 7.04 -4.36
N LEU A 76 0.18 5.84 -3.84
CA LEU A 76 0.08 5.60 -2.41
C LEU A 76 1.34 6.03 -1.65
N LEU A 77 2.52 5.66 -2.16
CA LEU A 77 3.81 6.04 -1.58
C LEU A 77 3.96 7.55 -1.44
N ARG A 78 3.61 8.31 -2.47
CA ARG A 78 3.67 9.78 -2.46
C ARG A 78 2.73 10.37 -1.41
N ILE A 79 1.50 9.86 -1.31
CA ILE A 79 0.53 10.29 -0.28
C ILE A 79 1.09 10.01 1.10
N ILE A 80 1.51 8.78 1.39
CA ILE A 80 2.02 8.40 2.72
C ILE A 80 3.25 9.22 3.08
N SER A 81 4.15 9.44 2.14
CA SER A 81 5.34 10.26 2.35
C SER A 81 5.01 11.72 2.62
N TYR A 82 4.03 12.28 1.90
CA TYR A 82 3.52 13.62 2.18
C TYR A 82 2.98 13.68 3.62
N LEU A 83 2.02 12.80 3.97
CA LEU A 83 1.39 12.78 5.28
C LEU A 83 2.41 12.58 6.41
N SER A 84 3.42 11.74 6.19
CA SER A 84 4.51 11.52 7.14
C SER A 84 5.34 12.78 7.36
N ARG A 85 5.84 13.41 6.29
CA ARG A 85 6.66 14.63 6.38
C ARG A 85 5.90 15.82 6.95
N SER A 86 4.62 15.97 6.59
CA SER A 86 3.75 17.03 7.11
C SER A 86 3.15 16.70 8.49
N ARG A 87 3.40 15.50 9.02
CA ARG A 87 2.76 14.96 10.24
C ARG A 87 1.24 15.10 10.23
N THR A 88 0.63 14.94 9.05
CA THR A 88 -0.82 15.04 8.88
C THR A 88 -1.47 13.72 9.25
N ARG A 89 -2.09 13.68 10.44
CA ARG A 89 -2.84 12.52 10.94
C ARG A 89 -4.19 12.41 10.26
N LEU A 90 -4.26 11.59 9.21
CA LEU A 90 -5.45 11.45 8.39
C LEU A 90 -6.43 10.44 9.02
N VAL A 91 -7.68 10.86 9.25
CA VAL A 91 -8.76 9.95 9.64
C VAL A 91 -9.22 9.14 8.42
N TYR A 92 -8.83 7.88 8.39
CA TYR A 92 -9.09 6.95 7.30
C TYR A 92 -9.20 5.51 7.82
N HIS A 93 -9.74 4.59 7.02
CA HIS A 93 -9.84 3.17 7.37
C HIS A 93 -8.51 2.43 7.14
N TRP A 94 -7.47 2.84 7.88
CA TRP A 94 -6.10 2.32 7.76
C TRP A 94 -5.97 0.79 7.84
N SER A 95 -6.83 0.14 8.62
CA SER A 95 -6.89 -1.33 8.68
C SER A 95 -7.09 -1.96 7.29
N GLU A 96 -7.98 -1.41 6.45
CA GLU A 96 -8.23 -1.94 5.11
C GLU A 96 -7.11 -1.57 4.12
N PHE A 97 -6.47 -0.42 4.31
CA PHE A 97 -5.28 -0.03 3.55
C PHE A 97 -4.17 -1.08 3.70
N PHE A 98 -3.79 -1.38 4.95
CA PHE A 98 -2.72 -2.35 5.23
C PHE A 98 -3.13 -3.78 4.89
N ARG A 99 -4.39 -4.15 5.12
CA ARG A 99 -4.94 -5.45 4.69
C ARG A 99 -4.79 -5.65 3.19
N SER A 100 -5.08 -4.63 2.38
CA SER A 100 -5.00 -4.69 0.92
C SER A 100 -3.55 -4.84 0.44
N LEU A 101 -2.60 -4.08 1.02
CA LEU A 101 -1.17 -4.21 0.69
C LEU A 101 -0.61 -5.59 1.06
N LEU A 102 -0.93 -6.10 2.25
CA LEU A 102 -0.49 -7.44 2.67
C LEU A 102 -1.19 -8.56 1.88
N SER A 103 -2.43 -8.34 1.44
CA SER A 103 -3.13 -9.23 0.51
C SER A 103 -2.42 -9.30 -0.85
N LEU A 104 -1.96 -8.15 -1.38
CA LEU A 104 -1.14 -8.11 -2.59
C LEU A 104 0.17 -8.89 -2.39
N VAL A 105 0.89 -8.70 -1.28
CA VAL A 105 2.09 -9.50 -0.96
C VAL A 105 1.78 -11.00 -0.94
N ARG A 106 0.68 -11.39 -0.27
CA ARG A 106 0.23 -12.79 -0.22
C ARG A 106 -0.08 -13.35 -1.60
N PHE A 107 -0.78 -12.59 -2.44
CA PHE A 107 -1.07 -12.96 -3.82
C PHE A 107 0.23 -13.19 -4.62
N LEU A 108 1.14 -12.21 -4.59
CA LEU A 108 2.42 -12.29 -5.30
C LEU A 108 3.26 -13.49 -4.82
N ALA A 109 3.30 -13.76 -3.52
CA ALA A 109 4.03 -14.89 -2.94
C ALA A 109 3.39 -16.26 -3.20
N THR A 110 2.08 -16.30 -3.46
CA THR A 110 1.32 -17.53 -3.71
C THR A 110 1.42 -17.94 -5.17
N TYR A 111 1.29 -16.98 -6.09
CA TYR A 111 1.29 -17.21 -7.53
C TYR A 111 2.63 -16.86 -8.20
N THR A 112 3.74 -17.02 -7.47
CA THR A 112 5.09 -16.71 -7.95
C THR A 112 5.40 -17.33 -9.31
N THR A 113 4.98 -18.58 -9.54
CA THR A 113 5.23 -19.32 -10.78
C THR A 113 4.62 -18.64 -12.00
N ASP A 114 3.48 -17.97 -11.84
CA ASP A 114 2.79 -17.27 -12.92
C ASP A 114 3.29 -15.83 -13.11
N LEU A 115 3.87 -15.23 -12.06
CA LEU A 115 4.08 -13.79 -11.96
C LEU A 115 5.55 -13.35 -12.05
N LYS A 116 6.50 -14.20 -11.63
CA LYS A 116 7.92 -13.82 -11.46
C LYS A 116 8.63 -13.39 -12.75
N ASP A 117 8.13 -13.84 -13.89
CA ASP A 117 8.73 -13.58 -15.20
C ASP A 117 8.03 -12.42 -15.94
N LEU A 118 7.03 -11.78 -15.32
CA LEU A 118 6.37 -10.61 -15.90
C LEU A 118 7.33 -9.41 -15.98
N SER A 119 7.24 -8.66 -17.08
CA SER A 119 8.07 -7.45 -17.26
C SER A 119 7.85 -6.46 -16.12
N HIS A 120 8.96 -5.87 -15.63
CA HIS A 120 8.99 -4.90 -14.54
C HIS A 120 8.40 -5.37 -13.20
N ILE A 121 8.15 -6.68 -13.02
CA ILE A 121 7.59 -7.20 -11.76
C ILE A 121 8.43 -6.77 -10.57
N ASN A 122 9.75 -6.74 -10.73
CA ASN A 122 10.69 -6.35 -9.69
C ASN A 122 10.36 -4.97 -9.08
N THR A 123 10.04 -3.97 -9.90
CA THR A 123 9.65 -2.62 -9.42
C THR A 123 8.39 -2.68 -8.56
N LEU A 124 7.40 -3.48 -8.96
CA LEU A 124 6.19 -3.70 -8.19
C LEU A 124 6.50 -4.30 -6.81
N LEU A 125 7.37 -5.31 -6.75
CA LEU A 125 7.77 -5.95 -5.48
C LEU A 125 8.44 -4.95 -4.55
N ASP A 126 9.33 -4.10 -5.07
CA ASP A 126 10.02 -3.10 -4.26
C ASP A 126 9.02 -2.06 -3.73
N HIS A 127 8.10 -1.57 -4.57
CA HIS A 127 7.12 -0.56 -4.16
C HIS A 127 6.23 -1.04 -3.01
N VAL A 128 5.70 -2.27 -3.07
CA VAL A 128 4.80 -2.77 -2.01
C VAL A 128 5.55 -2.96 -0.69
N VAL A 129 6.80 -3.45 -0.76
CA VAL A 129 7.64 -3.66 0.42
C VAL A 129 8.06 -2.33 1.04
N ASN A 130 8.51 -1.39 0.22
CA ASN A 130 8.97 -0.09 0.68
C ASN A 130 7.83 0.75 1.27
N LEU A 131 6.62 0.67 0.69
CA LEU A 131 5.44 1.33 1.25
C LEU A 131 5.07 0.78 2.65
N LEU A 132 5.11 -0.54 2.82
CA LEU A 132 4.89 -1.17 4.12
C LEU A 132 5.99 -0.80 5.12
N ALA A 133 7.26 -0.79 4.69
CA ALA A 133 8.38 -0.43 5.54
C ALA A 133 8.34 1.04 5.98
N LEU A 134 8.02 1.95 5.06
CA LEU A 134 7.78 3.37 5.36
C LEU A 134 6.66 3.51 6.39
N SER A 135 5.57 2.77 6.22
CA SER A 135 4.42 2.81 7.13
C SER A 135 4.76 2.31 8.53
N LEU A 136 5.59 1.26 8.66
CA LEU A 136 6.08 0.79 9.96
C LEU A 136 7.07 1.75 10.61
N SER A 137 7.85 2.47 9.81
CA SER A 137 8.92 3.33 10.32
C SER A 137 8.42 4.71 10.72
N ALA A 138 7.38 5.21 10.05
CA ALA A 138 6.89 6.56 10.21
C ALA A 138 5.37 6.64 10.47
N GLY A 139 4.74 5.52 10.82
CA GLY A 139 3.30 5.40 11.05
C GLY A 139 2.75 6.40 12.08
N GLU A 140 3.49 6.64 13.16
CA GLU A 140 3.09 7.59 14.22
C GLU A 140 2.85 9.03 13.73
N ALA A 141 3.51 9.41 12.63
CA ALA A 141 3.41 10.74 12.05
C ALA A 141 2.08 10.96 11.32
N PHE A 142 1.49 9.92 10.73
CA PHE A 142 0.30 10.05 9.86
C PHE A 142 -0.91 9.22 10.28
N LEU A 143 -0.75 8.24 11.17
CA LEU A 143 -1.86 7.47 11.69
C LEU A 143 -2.61 8.26 12.78
N PRO A 144 -3.95 8.18 12.82
CA PRO A 144 -4.76 9.02 13.69
C PRO A 144 -4.68 8.62 15.16
N THR A 145 -4.39 7.34 15.46
CA THR A 145 -4.39 6.80 16.82
C THR A 145 -3.30 5.75 17.00
N PRO A 146 -2.79 5.54 18.23
CA PRO A 146 -1.89 4.44 18.55
C PRO A 146 -2.47 3.07 18.17
N ALA A 147 -3.77 2.87 18.38
CA ALA A 147 -4.45 1.63 18.02
C ALA A 147 -4.37 1.32 16.51
N ALA A 148 -4.39 2.33 15.64
CA ALA A 148 -4.19 2.14 14.20
C ALA A 148 -2.75 1.73 13.86
N TYR A 149 -1.78 2.16 14.67
CA TYR A 149 -0.38 1.77 14.53
C TYR A 149 -0.14 0.36 15.06
N ASP A 150 -0.68 0.03 16.24
CA ASP A 150 -0.66 -1.33 16.80
C ASP A 150 -1.26 -2.35 15.81
N ASP A 151 -2.36 -1.98 15.15
CA ASP A 151 -3.02 -2.81 14.13
C ASP A 151 -2.14 -3.06 12.90
N LEU A 152 -1.32 -2.09 12.48
CA LEU A 152 -0.31 -2.30 11.42
C LEU A 152 0.73 -3.33 11.86
N PHE A 153 1.31 -3.18 13.05
CA PHE A 153 2.28 -4.15 13.58
C PHE A 153 1.68 -5.55 13.67
N TYR A 154 0.48 -5.67 14.23
CA TYR A 154 -0.23 -6.93 14.34
C TYR A 154 -0.33 -7.64 12.99
N LYS A 155 -0.80 -6.93 11.95
CA LYS A 155 -0.95 -7.50 10.61
C LYS A 155 0.37 -7.91 9.98
N VAL A 156 1.45 -7.16 10.21
CA VAL A 156 2.80 -7.51 9.72
C VAL A 156 3.34 -8.74 10.43
N VAL A 157 3.17 -8.82 11.76
CA VAL A 157 3.60 -9.97 12.58
C VAL A 157 2.86 -11.24 12.14
N GLU A 158 1.54 -11.16 11.99
CA GLU A 158 0.69 -12.24 11.46
C GLU A 158 1.14 -12.69 10.06
N SER A 159 1.55 -11.72 9.23
CA SER A 159 2.02 -11.97 7.86
C SER A 159 3.49 -12.43 7.78
N GLY A 160 4.17 -12.70 8.89
CA GLY A 160 5.61 -13.02 8.91
C GLY A 160 6.03 -14.20 8.03
N GLU A 161 5.24 -15.28 8.02
CA GLU A 161 5.54 -16.47 7.21
C GLU A 161 5.40 -16.17 5.72
N ILE A 162 4.36 -15.43 5.34
CA ILE A 162 4.14 -15.06 3.94
C ILE A 162 5.19 -14.06 3.47
N LEU A 163 5.65 -13.15 4.32
CA LEU A 163 6.77 -12.23 4.03
C LEU A 163 8.08 -12.98 3.81
N THR A 164 8.36 -13.98 4.64
CA THR A 164 9.57 -14.83 4.50
C THR A 164 9.52 -15.64 3.20
N LYS A 165 8.36 -16.23 2.89
CA LYS A 165 8.13 -16.92 1.61
C LYS A 165 8.28 -15.97 0.42
N PHE A 166 7.73 -14.76 0.51
CA PHE A 166 7.81 -13.72 -0.51
C PHE A 166 9.28 -13.33 -0.79
N LYS A 167 10.06 -13.07 0.27
CA LYS A 167 11.51 -12.80 0.19
C LYS A 167 12.24 -13.90 -0.59
N LYS A 168 12.04 -15.17 -0.19
CA LYS A 168 12.71 -16.32 -0.81
C LYS A 168 12.31 -16.51 -2.26
N ASN A 169 11.01 -16.44 -2.55
CA ASN A 169 10.44 -16.71 -3.87
C ASN A 169 10.95 -15.76 -4.96
N TYR A 170 11.14 -14.49 -4.61
CA TYR A 170 11.60 -13.45 -5.53
C TYR A 170 13.07 -13.04 -5.33
N GLY A 171 13.79 -13.72 -4.43
CA GLY A 171 15.19 -13.42 -4.13
C GLY A 171 15.43 -11.99 -3.64
N LEU A 172 14.50 -11.42 -2.88
CA LEU A 172 14.51 -10.00 -2.49
C LEU A 172 15.76 -9.61 -1.68
N GLN A 173 16.35 -10.55 -0.94
CA GLN A 173 17.60 -10.34 -0.20
C GLN A 173 18.80 -9.97 -1.09
N LYS A 174 18.76 -10.34 -2.38
CA LYS A 174 19.82 -10.02 -3.32
C LYS A 174 19.69 -8.60 -3.87
N ARG A 175 18.61 -7.90 -3.52
CA ARG A 175 18.23 -6.62 -4.12
C ARG A 175 18.26 -5.53 -3.06
N LYS A 176 19.13 -4.55 -3.26
CA LYS A 176 19.28 -3.41 -2.35
C LYS A 176 18.12 -2.40 -2.43
N SER A 177 17.23 -2.53 -3.41
CA SER A 177 16.18 -1.55 -3.71
C SER A 177 14.92 -1.71 -2.84
N ASN A 178 14.76 -2.80 -2.10
CA ASN A 178 13.66 -3.00 -1.16
C ASN A 178 14.11 -3.11 0.31
N SER A 179 13.14 -2.93 1.21
CA SER A 179 13.30 -3.02 2.66
C SER A 179 12.58 -4.24 3.26
N ILE A 180 12.64 -5.41 2.59
CA ILE A 180 11.93 -6.61 3.06
C ILE A 180 12.44 -7.07 4.43
N ASP A 181 13.73 -6.86 4.68
CA ASP A 181 14.37 -7.26 5.93
C ASP A 181 13.84 -6.45 7.11
N THR A 182 13.44 -5.19 6.92
CA THR A 182 12.74 -4.40 7.95
C THR A 182 11.40 -5.04 8.33
N LEU A 183 10.62 -5.52 7.36
CA LEU A 183 9.34 -6.18 7.67
C LEU A 183 9.53 -7.51 8.41
N ILE A 184 10.55 -8.28 8.00
CA ILE A 184 10.87 -9.58 8.61
C ILE A 184 11.48 -9.41 10.00
N SER A 185 12.34 -8.42 10.22
CA SER A 185 12.95 -8.16 11.53
C SER A 185 11.88 -7.79 12.55
N VAL A 186 10.94 -6.90 12.19
CA VAL A 186 9.78 -6.55 13.03
C VAL A 186 8.94 -7.79 13.33
N SER A 187 8.58 -8.59 12.32
CA SER A 187 7.80 -9.81 12.53
C SER A 187 8.52 -10.82 13.44
N THR A 188 9.84 -10.97 13.28
CA THR A 188 10.65 -11.92 14.05
C THR A 188 10.79 -11.47 15.50
N HIS A 189 11.08 -10.19 15.74
CA HIS A 189 11.18 -9.58 17.07
C HIS A 189 9.92 -9.85 17.90
N TYR A 190 8.75 -9.52 17.35
CA TYR A 190 7.49 -9.73 18.06
C TYR A 190 7.14 -11.20 18.23
N LYS A 191 7.46 -12.08 17.26
CA LYS A 191 7.29 -13.53 17.44
C LYS A 191 8.15 -14.07 18.57
N GLN A 192 9.37 -13.58 18.73
CA GLN A 192 10.26 -13.95 19.82
C GLN A 192 9.71 -13.47 21.16
N MET A 193 9.33 -12.19 21.27
CA MET A 193 8.69 -11.65 22.48
C MET A 193 7.41 -12.41 22.87
N ILE A 194 6.60 -12.79 21.88
CA ILE A 194 5.40 -13.62 22.09
C ILE A 194 5.76 -15.00 22.66
N SER A 195 6.85 -15.61 22.16
CA SER A 195 7.29 -16.92 22.64
C SER A 195 7.95 -16.88 24.01
N GLU A 196 8.60 -15.77 24.37
CA GLU A 196 9.31 -15.58 25.65
C GLU A 196 8.40 -15.07 26.76
N GLY A 197 7.44 -14.19 26.45
CA GLY A 197 6.46 -13.64 27.41
C GLY A 197 5.32 -14.59 27.78
N GLY A 198 5.19 -15.72 27.08
CA GLY A 198 4.21 -16.78 27.37
C GLY A 198 4.79 -17.84 28.30
N GLY A 199 4.71 -17.61 29.62
CA GLY A 199 4.97 -18.66 30.61
C GLY A 199 4.10 -19.89 30.33
N SER A 200 4.76 -20.99 29.98
CA SER A 200 4.24 -22.29 29.50
C SER A 200 4.35 -22.49 27.98
N ALA A 201 5.31 -23.35 27.64
CA ALA A 201 5.57 -23.95 26.35
C ALA A 201 4.33 -24.16 25.46
N ARG A 202 4.49 -23.81 24.16
CA ARG A 202 3.68 -24.27 23.00
C ARG A 202 2.31 -23.62 22.71
N LYS A 203 2.10 -22.32 22.93
CA LYS A 203 0.99 -21.64 22.22
C LYS A 203 1.49 -21.06 20.89
N ARG A 204 0.99 -21.62 19.77
CA ARG A 204 1.17 -21.04 18.44
C ARG A 204 0.60 -19.60 18.44
N PRO A 205 1.11 -18.69 17.59
CA PRO A 205 0.57 -17.33 17.43
C PRO A 205 -0.95 -17.31 17.19
N SER A 206 -1.52 -18.40 16.64
CA SER A 206 -2.95 -18.59 16.40
C SER A 206 -3.82 -18.71 17.66
N ASN A 207 -3.23 -18.89 18.85
CA ASN A 207 -3.95 -19.17 20.10
C ASN A 207 -3.87 -18.02 21.12
N LEU A 208 -3.34 -16.86 20.72
CA LEU A 208 -3.29 -15.66 21.55
C LEU A 208 -4.53 -14.82 21.28
N THR A 209 -5.11 -14.27 22.33
CA THR A 209 -6.22 -13.32 22.16
C THR A 209 -5.69 -12.03 21.55
N THR A 210 -6.51 -11.33 20.76
CA THR A 210 -6.15 -10.03 20.17
C THR A 210 -5.57 -9.07 21.20
N HIS A 211 -6.16 -9.03 22.41
CA HIS A 211 -5.67 -8.21 23.52
C HIS A 211 -4.25 -8.56 23.97
N GLN A 212 -3.89 -9.85 24.05
CA GLN A 212 -2.54 -10.26 24.45
C GLN A 212 -1.50 -9.83 23.44
N VAL A 213 -1.82 -9.91 22.13
CA VAL A 213 -0.89 -9.46 21.10
C VAL A 213 -0.74 -7.94 21.12
N THR A 214 -1.82 -7.19 21.36
CA THR A 214 -1.76 -5.73 21.49
C THR A 214 -0.87 -5.28 22.66
N GLU A 215 -0.95 -5.92 23.83
CA GLU A 215 -0.10 -5.56 24.97
C GLU A 215 1.39 -5.86 24.71
N ILE A 216 1.68 -6.99 24.06
CA ILE A 216 3.06 -7.33 23.65
C ILE A 216 3.56 -6.34 22.59
N ILE A 217 2.69 -5.88 21.68
CA ILE A 217 3.06 -4.87 20.67
C ILE A 217 3.55 -3.59 21.34
N LYS A 218 2.82 -3.10 22.34
CA LYS A 218 3.17 -1.91 23.11
C LYS A 218 4.51 -2.07 23.83
N GLN A 219 4.74 -3.21 24.48
CA GLN A 219 6.03 -3.50 25.14
C GLN A 219 7.18 -3.56 24.14
N GLY A 220 6.93 -4.04 22.92
CA GLY A 220 7.96 -4.12 21.90
C GLY A 220 8.41 -2.76 21.35
N TYR A 221 7.62 -1.69 21.50
CA TYR A 221 8.04 -0.35 21.06
C TYR A 221 9.32 0.14 21.75
N GLU A 222 9.54 -0.24 23.01
CA GLU A 222 10.74 0.14 23.75
C GLU A 222 11.99 -0.66 23.35
N THR A 223 11.81 -1.85 22.78
CA THR A 223 12.89 -2.79 22.48
C THR A 223 13.18 -2.91 20.98
N LEU A 224 12.27 -2.45 20.13
CA LEU A 224 12.36 -2.55 18.68
C LEU A 224 13.09 -1.36 18.09
N SER A 225 14.27 -1.61 17.52
CA SER A 225 14.95 -0.64 16.66
C SER A 225 14.56 -0.87 15.19
N ILE A 226 13.67 -0.04 14.66
CA ILE A 226 13.31 -0.07 13.24
C ILE A 226 14.38 0.69 12.45
N GLN A 227 15.36 -0.04 11.93
CA GLN A 227 16.31 0.50 10.96
C GLN A 227 15.64 0.59 9.59
N ALA A 228 14.95 1.70 9.37
CA ALA A 228 14.39 2.03 8.08
C ALA A 228 15.51 2.39 7.11
N LYS A 229 15.44 1.87 5.87
CA LYS A 229 16.35 2.31 4.82
C LYS A 229 16.13 3.81 4.54
N GLU A 230 17.21 4.58 4.44
CA GLU A 230 17.12 5.99 4.05
C GLU A 230 16.47 6.16 2.67
N GLY A 231 15.68 7.23 2.51
CA GLY A 231 15.03 7.58 1.25
C GLY A 231 13.79 6.74 0.90
N LEU A 232 13.20 6.02 1.85
CA LEU A 232 11.92 5.31 1.64
C LEU A 232 10.76 6.24 1.24
N ASP A 233 10.86 7.52 1.57
CA ASP A 233 9.92 8.58 1.25
C ASP A 233 10.35 9.40 0.02
N THR A 234 11.27 8.88 -0.80
CA THR A 234 11.73 9.55 -2.02
C THR A 234 11.23 8.84 -3.28
N TRP A 235 11.02 9.62 -4.34
CA TRP A 235 10.54 9.10 -5.63
C TRP A 235 10.99 10.00 -6.77
N ASP A 236 11.04 9.42 -7.98
CA ASP A 236 11.27 10.18 -9.20
C ASP A 236 10.03 10.98 -9.60
N ASN A 237 10.26 12.25 -9.95
CA ASN A 237 9.23 13.13 -10.47
C ASN A 237 8.68 12.60 -11.80
N PHE A 238 7.40 12.86 -12.05
CA PHE A 238 6.79 12.54 -13.33
C PHE A 238 7.53 13.23 -14.48
N ARG A 239 7.82 12.47 -15.53
CA ARG A 239 8.38 12.97 -16.78
C ARG A 239 7.53 12.43 -17.91
N GLU A 240 6.94 13.33 -18.68
CA GLU A 240 6.06 12.97 -19.81
C GLU A 240 6.79 12.11 -20.85
N ALA A 241 8.09 12.36 -21.04
CA ALA A 241 8.94 11.59 -21.95
C ALA A 241 8.95 10.09 -21.63
N ASP A 242 8.92 9.73 -20.34
CA ASP A 242 8.97 8.35 -19.87
C ASP A 242 7.62 7.63 -20.13
N GLU A 243 6.53 8.39 -20.27
CA GLU A 243 5.16 7.89 -20.50
C GLU A 243 4.68 8.08 -21.95
N ARG A 244 5.58 8.49 -22.86
CA ARG A 244 5.24 8.84 -24.25
C ARG A 244 4.47 7.73 -24.98
N THR A 245 4.84 6.48 -24.76
CA THR A 245 4.18 5.33 -25.41
C THR A 245 2.74 5.17 -24.91
N LEU A 246 2.52 5.27 -23.60
CA LEU A 246 1.21 5.20 -22.98
C LEU A 246 0.32 6.35 -23.47
N LEU A 247 0.83 7.58 -23.45
CA LEU A 247 0.09 8.77 -23.89
C LEU A 247 -0.33 8.68 -25.37
N LYS A 248 0.55 8.19 -26.24
CA LYS A 248 0.20 7.92 -27.65
C LYS A 248 -0.90 6.88 -27.77
N GLN A 249 -0.86 5.82 -26.97
CA GLN A 249 -1.90 4.79 -26.97
C GLN A 249 -3.23 5.36 -26.48
N MET A 250 -3.23 6.12 -25.39
CA MET A 250 -4.43 6.79 -24.87
C MET A 250 -5.06 7.69 -25.94
N ALA A 251 -4.26 8.54 -26.59
CA ALA A 251 -4.74 9.43 -27.64
C ALA A 251 -5.35 8.65 -28.82
N ARG A 252 -4.71 7.56 -29.27
CA ARG A 252 -5.23 6.72 -30.35
C ARG A 252 -6.57 6.07 -29.99
N VAL A 253 -6.70 5.54 -28.78
CA VAL A 253 -7.94 4.92 -28.30
C VAL A 253 -9.04 5.97 -28.21
N SER A 254 -8.78 7.13 -27.57
CA SER A 254 -9.77 8.20 -27.47
C SER A 254 -10.24 8.71 -28.84
N VAL A 255 -9.34 8.89 -29.80
CA VAL A 255 -9.71 9.28 -31.17
C VAL A 255 -10.52 8.18 -31.86
N GLY A 256 -10.14 6.92 -31.68
CA GLY A 256 -10.89 5.77 -32.20
C GLY A 256 -12.31 5.71 -31.65
N ASP A 257 -12.48 5.87 -30.34
CA ASP A 257 -13.78 5.87 -29.67
C ASP A 257 -14.67 7.01 -30.19
N VAL A 258 -14.12 8.22 -30.34
CA VAL A 258 -14.84 9.37 -30.89
C VAL A 258 -15.27 9.12 -32.34
N ARG A 259 -14.40 8.54 -33.18
CA ARG A 259 -14.77 8.18 -34.56
C ARG A 259 -15.96 7.22 -34.61
N LEU A 260 -15.91 6.17 -33.79
CA LEU A 260 -17.01 5.20 -33.69
C LEU A 260 -18.32 5.85 -33.21
N MET A 261 -18.25 6.84 -32.30
CA MET A 261 -19.42 7.58 -31.85
C MET A 261 -20.02 8.45 -32.98
N VAL A 262 -19.18 9.15 -33.75
CA VAL A 262 -19.63 10.00 -34.86
C VAL A 262 -20.22 9.16 -36.00
N GLU A 263 -19.60 8.03 -36.35
CA GLU A 263 -20.11 7.11 -37.37
C GLU A 263 -21.48 6.55 -36.99
N LYS A 264 -21.69 6.19 -35.71
CA LYS A 264 -22.99 5.74 -35.19
C LYS A 264 -24.07 6.81 -35.17
N GLN A 265 -23.71 8.09 -35.07
CA GLN A 265 -24.67 9.21 -35.14
C GLN A 265 -25.03 9.58 -36.58
N SER A 266 -24.23 9.15 -37.56
CA SER A 266 -24.42 9.43 -38.98
C SER A 266 -25.19 8.33 -39.72
N GLN A 267 -25.60 7.27 -39.01
CA GLN A 267 -26.48 6.18 -39.46
C GLN A 267 -27.85 6.32 -38.80
#